data_AF-A0A962VED3-F1
#
_entry.id   AF-A0A962VED3-F1
#
_cell.length_a   1.000
_cell.length_b   1.000
_cell.length_c   1.000
_cell.angle_alpha   90.00
_cell.angle_beta   90.00
_cell.angle_gamma   90.00
#
_symmetry.space_group_name_H-M   'P 1'
#
loop_
_entity.id
_entity.type
_entity.pdbx_description
1 polymer ?
#
loop_
_entity_poly.entity_id
_entity_poly.type
_entity_poly.pdbx_seq_one_letter_code
_entity_poly.pdbx_strand_id
1 'polypeptide(L)'
;HTPVLAGVNGTDPFCLFDPFLDELKAMGFAGIQNFPTVGLIDGNFRANLEETGMSYQQEVELIRLARAKDMLTTPYVFSSADATAMAEAGADIIVCHLGLTTGGSIGAETALKLTDCPALVDEWAQAALDVNPDAIVLVHGGPVSEPADAQYVLQNTRYCHGFYGASSMERLPTERALTEQTRQFKTVTF
;
A
#
# COMPACT_ATOMS: atom_id res chain seq x y z
N HIS A 1 -13.63 13.84 -11.44
CA HIS A 1 -14.32 13.15 -10.32
C HIS A 1 -13.57 11.86 -10.07
N THR A 2 -12.84 11.76 -8.95
CA THR A 2 -11.95 10.63 -8.62
C THR A 2 -12.17 10.28 -7.15
N PRO A 3 -12.31 9.00 -6.78
CA PRO A 3 -12.47 8.62 -5.37
C PRO A 3 -11.22 8.98 -4.57
N VAL A 4 -11.41 9.40 -3.32
CA VAL A 4 -10.35 9.70 -2.35
C VAL A 4 -10.54 8.76 -1.16
N LEU A 5 -9.46 8.12 -0.74
CA LEU A 5 -9.46 7.18 0.38
C LEU A 5 -8.66 7.77 1.55
N ALA A 6 -9.03 7.39 2.77
CA ALA A 6 -8.29 7.73 3.97
C ALA A 6 -7.29 6.63 4.32
N GLY A 7 -6.03 6.99 4.57
CA GLY A 7 -5.11 6.12 5.30
C GLY A 7 -5.48 6.12 6.77
N VAL A 8 -5.78 4.95 7.32
CA VAL A 8 -6.20 4.78 8.71
C VAL A 8 -5.21 3.87 9.45
N ASN A 9 -4.76 4.34 10.62
CA ASN A 9 -3.96 3.55 11.54
C ASN A 9 -4.85 2.53 12.28
N GLY A 10 -4.85 1.27 11.84
CA GLY A 10 -5.69 0.22 12.44
C GLY A 10 -5.26 -0.23 13.84
N THR A 11 -4.10 0.22 14.32
CA THR A 11 -3.58 -0.14 15.65
C THR A 11 -3.62 1.03 16.64
N ASP A 12 -4.26 2.15 16.30
CA ASP A 12 -4.39 3.28 17.23
C ASP A 12 -5.21 2.90 18.48
N PRO A 13 -4.57 2.84 19.68
CA PRO A 13 -5.23 2.35 20.89
C PRO A 13 -6.24 3.36 21.47
N PHE A 14 -6.30 4.57 20.94
CA PHE A 14 -7.22 5.62 21.37
C PHE A 14 -8.38 5.84 20.39
N CYS A 15 -8.39 5.13 19.26
CA CYS A 15 -9.42 5.26 18.24
C CYS A 15 -10.57 4.28 18.48
N LEU A 16 -11.81 4.79 18.42
CA LEU A 16 -13.00 3.96 18.33
C LEU A 16 -13.40 3.85 16.86
N PHE A 17 -13.03 2.74 16.21
CA PHE A 17 -13.10 2.64 14.76
C PHE A 17 -14.52 2.70 14.18
N ASP A 18 -15.53 2.16 14.86
CA ASP A 18 -16.91 2.18 14.35
C ASP A 18 -17.43 3.62 14.11
N PRO A 19 -17.45 4.53 15.11
CA PRO A 19 -17.84 5.92 14.88
C PRO A 19 -16.82 6.71 14.04
N PHE A 20 -15.53 6.36 14.10
CA PHE A 20 -14.51 7.03 13.29
C PHE A 20 -14.70 6.78 11.79
N LEU A 21 -15.04 5.56 11.39
CA LEU A 21 -15.36 5.23 10.00
C LEU A 21 -16.62 5.94 9.51
N ASP A 22 -17.62 6.10 10.38
CA ASP A 22 -18.82 6.90 10.06
C ASP A 22 -18.46 8.37 9.81
N GLU A 23 -17.54 8.93 10.60
CA GLU A 23 -17.04 10.29 10.39
C GLU A 23 -16.28 10.42 9.05
N LEU A 24 -15.38 9.49 8.73
CA LEU A 24 -14.68 9.46 7.44
C LEU A 24 -15.66 9.41 6.26
N LYS A 25 -16.68 8.55 6.35
CA LYS A 25 -17.71 8.43 5.32
C LYS A 25 -18.52 9.72 5.20
N ALA A 26 -18.89 10.35 6.31
CA ALA A 26 -19.62 11.62 6.32
C ALA A 26 -18.80 12.80 5.74
N MET A 27 -17.48 12.79 5.93
CA MET A 27 -16.57 13.76 5.29
C MET A 27 -16.44 13.57 3.77
N GLY A 28 -16.89 12.42 3.24
CA GLY A 28 -16.91 12.13 1.81
C GLY A 28 -15.75 11.27 1.31
N PHE A 29 -14.99 10.61 2.20
CA PHE A 29 -14.05 9.58 1.77
C PHE A 29 -14.80 8.39 1.18
N ALA A 30 -14.35 7.92 0.01
CA ALA A 30 -14.94 6.77 -0.67
C ALA A 30 -14.56 5.45 0.00
N GLY A 31 -13.47 5.45 0.77
CA GLY A 31 -12.84 4.22 1.25
C GLY A 31 -11.68 4.45 2.21
N ILE A 32 -11.04 3.34 2.59
CA ILE A 32 -9.87 3.34 3.47
C ILE A 32 -8.74 2.42 2.99
N GLN A 33 -7.55 2.69 3.52
CA GLN A 33 -6.37 1.82 3.47
C GLN A 33 -5.76 1.73 4.87
N ASN A 34 -5.21 0.58 5.26
CA ASN A 34 -4.46 0.41 6.51
C ASN A 34 -3.08 1.09 6.40
N PHE A 35 -3.03 2.39 6.67
CA PHE A 35 -1.77 3.13 6.67
C PHE A 35 -1.82 4.26 7.73
N PRO A 36 -0.84 4.36 8.64
CA PRO A 36 0.34 3.49 8.82
C PRO A 36 0.01 2.03 9.10
N THR A 37 0.92 1.12 8.73
CA THR A 37 0.76 -0.33 8.92
C THR A 37 1.97 -0.93 9.62
N VAL A 38 1.73 -1.83 10.58
CA VAL A 38 2.78 -2.63 11.24
C VAL A 38 3.37 -3.67 10.30
N GLY A 39 2.75 -3.92 9.13
CA GLY A 39 3.27 -4.80 8.10
C GLY A 39 4.64 -4.40 7.53
N LEU A 40 5.00 -3.11 7.63
CA LEU A 40 6.32 -2.60 7.28
C LEU A 40 7.39 -2.76 8.38
N ILE A 41 6.99 -3.22 9.56
CA ILE A 41 7.86 -3.39 10.72
C ILE A 41 8.23 -4.88 10.83
N ASP A 42 9.52 -5.17 11.07
CA ASP A 42 10.07 -6.53 11.15
C ASP A 42 10.88 -6.78 12.44
N GLY A 43 11.47 -7.98 12.50
CA GLY A 43 12.35 -8.43 13.58
C GLY A 43 11.69 -8.47 14.97
N ASN A 44 12.53 -8.39 16.01
CA ASN A 44 12.05 -8.43 17.40
C ASN A 44 11.11 -7.26 17.74
N PHE A 45 11.25 -6.12 17.05
CA PHE A 45 10.37 -4.99 17.28
C PHE A 45 8.95 -5.29 16.81
N ARG A 46 8.79 -5.89 15.62
CA ARG A 46 7.48 -6.38 15.16
C ARG A 46 6.87 -7.39 16.11
N ALA A 47 7.65 -8.38 16.56
CA ALA A 47 7.16 -9.39 17.50
C ALA A 47 6.62 -8.75 18.79
N ASN A 48 7.34 -7.77 19.35
CA ASN A 48 6.88 -7.05 20.53
C ASN A 48 5.58 -6.26 20.29
N LEU A 49 5.39 -5.65 19.11
CA LEU A 49 4.15 -4.95 18.77
C LEU A 49 2.96 -5.91 18.69
N GLU A 50 3.14 -7.06 18.03
CA GLU A 50 2.13 -8.11 17.94
C GLU A 50 1.73 -8.64 19.33
N GLU A 51 2.70 -8.88 20.21
CA GLU A 51 2.47 -9.39 21.57
C GLU A 51 1.81 -8.37 22.52
N THR A 52 1.88 -7.07 22.19
CA THR A 52 1.41 -5.98 23.08
C THR A 52 0.17 -5.23 22.57
N GLY A 53 -0.51 -5.77 21.55
CA GLY A 53 -1.80 -5.25 21.08
C GLY A 53 -1.72 -4.18 20.00
N MET A 54 -0.64 -4.19 19.20
CA MET A 54 -0.49 -3.45 17.94
C MET A 54 -0.18 -4.44 16.82
N SER A 55 -1.17 -5.26 16.48
CA SER A 55 -1.05 -6.38 15.55
C SER A 55 -1.62 -6.06 14.18
N TYR A 56 -1.08 -6.73 13.16
CA TYR A 56 -1.65 -6.65 11.80
C TYR A 56 -3.10 -7.18 11.76
N GLN A 57 -3.46 -8.09 12.67
CA GLN A 57 -4.84 -8.58 12.79
C GLN A 57 -5.84 -7.47 13.13
N GLN A 58 -5.45 -6.42 13.87
CA GLN A 58 -6.32 -5.26 14.11
C GLN A 58 -6.54 -4.45 12.84
N GLU A 59 -5.54 -4.37 11.95
CA GLU A 59 -5.70 -3.76 10.63
C GLU A 59 -6.66 -4.57 9.75
N VAL A 60 -6.61 -5.90 9.82
CA VAL A 60 -7.58 -6.78 9.13
C VAL A 60 -9.00 -6.53 9.66
N GLU A 61 -9.19 -6.40 10.97
CA GLU A 61 -10.50 -6.11 11.57
C GLU A 61 -11.01 -4.72 11.16
N LEU A 62 -10.14 -3.71 11.09
CA LEU A 62 -10.49 -2.40 10.55
C LEU A 62 -11.06 -2.49 9.12
N ILE A 63 -10.42 -3.27 8.24
CA ILE A 63 -10.90 -3.48 6.87
C ILE A 63 -12.28 -4.15 6.88
N ARG A 64 -12.48 -5.16 7.72
CA ARG A 64 -13.77 -5.84 7.89
C ARG A 64 -14.87 -4.86 8.31
N LEU A 65 -14.59 -3.98 9.28
CA LEU A 65 -15.53 -2.95 9.73
C LEU A 65 -15.86 -1.94 8.62
N ALA A 66 -14.86 -1.46 7.89
CA ALA A 66 -15.07 -0.55 6.77
C ALA A 66 -15.90 -1.20 5.64
N ARG A 67 -15.66 -2.48 5.35
CA ARG A 67 -16.47 -3.23 4.37
C ARG A 67 -17.91 -3.41 4.82
N ALA A 68 -18.16 -3.69 6.09
CA ALA A 68 -19.52 -3.76 6.64
C ALA A 68 -20.28 -2.42 6.52
N LYS A 69 -19.54 -1.30 6.45
CA LYS A 69 -20.07 0.05 6.22
C LYS A 69 -20.12 0.45 4.74
N ASP A 70 -19.91 -0.48 3.80
CA ASP A 70 -19.93 -0.22 2.35
C ASP A 70 -18.95 0.90 1.95
N MET A 71 -17.77 0.90 2.56
CA MET A 71 -16.64 1.73 2.13
C MET A 71 -15.71 0.90 1.25
N LEU A 72 -15.16 1.50 0.20
CA LEU A 72 -14.13 0.86 -0.61
C LEU A 72 -12.92 0.54 0.26
N THR A 73 -12.36 -0.67 0.18
CA THR A 73 -11.15 -1.02 0.93
C THR A 73 -10.02 -1.48 0.04
N THR A 74 -8.83 -0.91 0.30
CA THR A 74 -7.64 -1.13 -0.53
C THR A 74 -6.40 -1.46 0.31
N PRO A 75 -6.44 -2.48 1.20
CA PRO A 75 -5.35 -2.73 2.14
C PRO A 75 -4.03 -3.11 1.49
N TYR A 76 -2.95 -2.76 2.18
CA TYR A 76 -1.61 -3.31 1.98
C TYR A 76 -1.47 -4.67 2.62
N VAL A 77 -0.87 -5.61 1.89
CA VAL A 77 -0.51 -6.97 2.33
C VAL A 77 0.97 -7.25 2.10
N PHE A 78 1.57 -8.05 2.98
CA PHE A 78 3.02 -8.32 3.00
C PHE A 78 3.36 -9.82 2.95
N SER A 79 2.35 -10.68 2.83
CA SER A 79 2.48 -12.13 2.72
C SER A 79 1.23 -12.76 2.11
N SER A 80 1.32 -14.03 1.72
CA SER A 80 0.15 -14.84 1.32
C SER A 80 -0.90 -14.94 2.44
N ALA A 81 -0.45 -15.02 3.70
CA ALA A 81 -1.36 -15.08 4.85
C ALA A 81 -2.12 -13.76 5.05
N ASP A 82 -1.43 -12.62 4.89
CA ASP A 82 -2.06 -11.30 4.93
C ASP A 82 -3.08 -11.15 3.80
N ALA A 83 -2.74 -11.63 2.60
CA ALA A 83 -3.60 -11.60 1.42
C ALA A 83 -4.89 -12.42 1.63
N THR A 84 -4.77 -13.64 2.16
CA THR A 84 -5.93 -14.45 2.58
C THR A 84 -6.76 -13.72 3.63
N ALA A 85 -6.14 -13.20 4.70
CA ALA A 85 -6.85 -12.55 5.79
C ALA A 85 -7.61 -11.28 5.35
N MET A 86 -6.99 -10.45 4.49
CA MET A 86 -7.64 -9.26 3.94
C MET A 86 -8.76 -9.62 2.96
N ALA A 87 -8.60 -10.68 2.16
CA ALA A 87 -9.67 -11.19 1.31
C ALA A 87 -10.85 -11.73 2.14
N GLU A 88 -10.59 -12.46 3.24
CA GLU A 88 -11.62 -12.91 4.19
C GLU A 88 -12.31 -11.74 4.91
N ALA A 89 -11.62 -10.62 5.11
CA ALA A 89 -12.20 -9.37 5.61
C ALA A 89 -13.09 -8.66 4.57
N GLY A 90 -13.12 -9.15 3.32
CA GLY A 90 -13.93 -8.62 2.23
C GLY A 90 -13.25 -7.52 1.43
N ALA A 91 -11.91 -7.41 1.48
CA ALA A 91 -11.18 -6.37 0.76
C ALA A 91 -11.56 -6.30 -0.74
N ASP A 92 -11.85 -5.10 -1.24
CA ASP A 92 -12.19 -4.91 -2.66
C ASP A 92 -10.93 -4.92 -3.53
N ILE A 93 -9.84 -4.33 -3.00
CA ILE A 93 -8.54 -4.28 -3.65
C ILE A 93 -7.45 -4.77 -2.69
N ILE A 94 -6.61 -5.69 -3.14
CA ILE A 94 -5.43 -6.16 -2.41
C ILE A 94 -4.18 -5.49 -2.99
N VAL A 95 -3.42 -4.77 -2.16
CA VAL A 95 -2.19 -4.09 -2.60
C VAL A 95 -0.97 -4.83 -2.06
N CYS A 96 -0.30 -5.61 -2.91
CA CYS A 96 0.93 -6.32 -2.57
C CYS A 96 2.06 -5.32 -2.34
N HIS A 97 2.47 -5.13 -1.08
CA HIS A 97 3.47 -4.15 -0.69
C HIS A 97 4.86 -4.78 -0.56
N LEU A 98 5.76 -4.42 -1.47
CA LEU A 98 7.09 -5.01 -1.61
C LEU A 98 8.18 -4.31 -0.75
N GLY A 99 7.76 -3.67 0.35
CA GLY A 99 8.62 -2.82 1.19
C GLY A 99 8.76 -1.37 0.68
N LEU A 100 9.65 -0.59 1.30
CA LEU A 100 9.81 0.84 1.03
C LEU A 100 10.32 1.11 -0.39
N THR A 101 9.77 2.13 -1.06
CA THR A 101 10.16 2.51 -2.42
C THR A 101 11.61 3.02 -2.46
N THR A 102 12.40 2.48 -3.39
CA THR A 102 13.76 2.94 -3.67
C THR A 102 13.77 4.21 -4.54
N GLY A 103 14.93 4.87 -4.62
CA GLY A 103 15.15 6.03 -5.49
C GLY A 103 14.75 7.40 -4.93
N GLY A 104 15.08 8.45 -5.67
CA GLY A 104 14.97 9.84 -5.21
C GLY A 104 16.03 10.20 -4.17
N SER A 105 15.83 11.30 -3.46
CA SER A 105 16.80 11.80 -2.48
C SER A 105 16.79 11.07 -1.13
N ILE A 106 15.70 10.38 -0.80
CA ILE A 106 15.45 9.74 0.50
C ILE A 106 14.91 8.30 0.40
N GLY A 107 15.07 7.65 -0.76
CA GLY A 107 14.60 6.28 -0.97
C GLY A 107 15.36 5.25 -0.12
N ALA A 108 14.72 4.11 0.13
CA ALA A 108 15.37 3.02 0.86
C ALA A 108 16.54 2.43 0.03
N GLU A 109 17.63 2.04 0.72
CA GLU A 109 18.76 1.35 0.10
C GLU A 109 18.56 -0.16 0.05
N THR A 110 17.76 -0.71 0.98
CA THR A 110 17.44 -2.13 1.06
C THR A 110 16.12 -2.40 0.35
N ALA A 111 16.16 -3.19 -0.71
CA ALA A 111 14.98 -3.63 -1.44
C ALA A 111 15.16 -5.01 -2.07
N LEU A 112 14.04 -5.64 -2.40
CA LEU A 112 13.99 -6.81 -3.26
C LEU A 112 14.59 -6.49 -4.64
N LYS A 113 15.02 -7.53 -5.36
CA LYS A 113 15.34 -7.39 -6.78
C LYS A 113 14.04 -7.35 -7.57
N LEU A 114 13.95 -6.45 -8.55
CA LEU A 114 12.78 -6.32 -9.42
C LEU A 114 12.40 -7.66 -10.09
N THR A 115 13.39 -8.50 -10.43
CA THR A 115 13.19 -9.82 -11.04
C THR A 115 12.45 -10.81 -10.16
N ASP A 116 12.52 -10.62 -8.84
CA ASP A 116 11.96 -11.55 -7.85
C ASP A 116 10.51 -11.15 -7.48
N CYS A 117 10.13 -9.90 -7.76
CA CYS A 117 8.82 -9.35 -7.41
C CYS A 117 7.64 -10.04 -8.09
N PRO A 118 7.66 -10.40 -9.39
CA PRO A 118 6.50 -11.00 -10.04
C PRO A 118 6.05 -12.32 -9.40
N ALA A 119 7.00 -13.21 -9.06
CA ALA A 119 6.68 -14.47 -8.41
C ALA A 119 6.02 -14.27 -7.03
N LEU A 120 6.53 -13.30 -6.26
CA LEU A 120 5.99 -12.96 -4.94
C LEU A 120 4.59 -12.36 -5.04
N VAL A 121 4.37 -11.44 -5.99
CA VAL A 121 3.05 -10.84 -6.23
C VAL A 121 2.05 -11.91 -6.66
N ASP A 122 2.41 -12.81 -7.57
CA ASP A 122 1.50 -13.89 -8.01
C ASP A 122 1.15 -14.85 -6.88
N GLU A 123 2.09 -15.17 -5.99
CA GLU A 123 1.83 -16.01 -4.81
C GLU A 123 0.75 -15.36 -3.91
N TRP A 124 0.93 -14.09 -3.56
CA TRP A 124 0.01 -13.38 -2.67
C TRP A 124 -1.33 -13.11 -3.35
N ALA A 125 -1.30 -12.78 -4.64
CA ALA A 125 -2.49 -12.57 -5.45
C ALA A 125 -3.34 -13.85 -5.52
N GLN A 126 -2.72 -15.00 -5.78
CA GLN A 126 -3.41 -16.29 -5.79
C GLN A 126 -4.07 -16.57 -4.44
N ALA A 127 -3.36 -16.34 -3.33
CA ALA A 127 -3.88 -16.57 -1.99
C ALA A 127 -5.13 -15.72 -1.67
N ALA A 128 -5.17 -14.47 -2.14
CA ALA A 128 -6.37 -13.63 -2.03
C ALA A 128 -7.49 -14.09 -2.97
N LEU A 129 -7.17 -14.40 -4.24
CA LEU A 129 -8.15 -14.77 -5.26
C LEU A 129 -8.78 -16.15 -5.00
N ASP A 130 -8.09 -17.05 -4.30
CA ASP A 130 -8.65 -18.32 -3.83
C ASP A 130 -9.79 -18.12 -2.82
N VAL A 131 -9.77 -17.00 -2.08
CA VAL A 131 -10.82 -16.61 -1.12
C VAL A 131 -11.88 -15.75 -1.80
N ASN A 132 -11.45 -14.72 -2.54
CA ASN A 132 -12.32 -13.77 -3.24
C ASN A 132 -11.88 -13.61 -4.70
N PRO A 133 -12.47 -14.37 -5.64
CA PRO A 133 -12.11 -14.32 -7.06
C PRO A 133 -12.35 -12.97 -7.74
N ASP A 134 -13.17 -12.09 -7.14
CA ASP A 134 -13.52 -10.78 -7.68
C ASP A 134 -12.61 -9.65 -7.18
N ALA A 135 -11.68 -9.94 -6.27
CA ALA A 135 -10.76 -8.93 -5.73
C ALA A 135 -9.79 -8.39 -6.80
N ILE A 136 -9.56 -7.08 -6.80
CA ILE A 136 -8.55 -6.47 -7.67
C ILE A 136 -7.20 -6.50 -6.96
N VAL A 137 -6.20 -7.11 -7.58
CA VAL A 137 -4.82 -7.10 -7.07
C VAL A 137 -3.98 -6.01 -7.72
N LEU A 138 -3.26 -5.22 -6.92
CA LEU A 138 -2.30 -4.21 -7.36
C LEU A 138 -0.94 -4.45 -6.70
N VAL A 139 0.15 -3.96 -7.32
CA VAL A 139 1.50 -3.96 -6.73
C VAL A 139 1.93 -2.58 -6.25
N HIS A 140 2.73 -2.52 -5.19
CA HIS A 140 3.30 -1.28 -4.64
C HIS A 140 4.69 -1.50 -4.04
N GLY A 141 5.54 -0.46 -4.13
CA GLY A 141 6.74 -0.34 -3.29
C GLY A 141 7.94 -1.16 -3.75
N GLY A 142 8.94 -1.22 -2.88
CA GLY A 142 10.23 -1.87 -3.14
C GLY A 142 10.91 -1.29 -4.39
N PRO A 143 11.38 -2.14 -5.32
CA PRO A 143 12.01 -1.70 -6.56
C PRO A 143 11.01 -1.21 -7.63
N VAL A 144 9.69 -1.27 -7.37
CA VAL A 144 8.66 -0.85 -8.34
C VAL A 144 8.39 0.64 -8.18
N SER A 145 9.24 1.47 -8.78
CA SER A 145 9.30 2.92 -8.51
C SER A 145 9.04 3.80 -9.74
N GLU A 146 9.21 3.26 -10.95
CA GLU A 146 9.00 3.95 -12.21
C GLU A 146 8.00 3.20 -13.11
N PRO A 147 7.44 3.84 -14.16
CA PRO A 147 6.50 3.18 -15.06
C PRO A 147 7.05 1.91 -15.73
N ALA A 148 8.35 1.86 -16.03
CA ALA A 148 9.00 0.69 -16.62
C ALA A 148 9.03 -0.50 -15.64
N ASP A 149 9.23 -0.25 -14.35
CA ASP A 149 9.23 -1.29 -13.32
C ASP A 149 7.82 -1.87 -13.13
N ALA A 150 6.82 -0.99 -13.07
CA ALA A 150 5.42 -1.40 -12.98
C ALA A 150 5.00 -2.21 -14.22
N GLN A 151 5.39 -1.77 -15.42
CA GLN A 151 5.16 -2.51 -16.65
C GLN A 151 5.82 -3.89 -16.61
N TYR A 152 7.06 -3.98 -16.14
CA TYR A 152 7.75 -5.25 -15.99
C TYR A 152 6.96 -6.21 -15.08
N VAL A 153 6.52 -5.76 -13.91
CA VAL A 153 5.74 -6.62 -13.00
C VAL A 153 4.43 -7.07 -13.66
N LEU A 154 3.68 -6.15 -14.29
CA LEU A 154 2.40 -6.48 -14.93
C LEU A 154 2.55 -7.46 -16.11
N GLN A 155 3.67 -7.42 -16.83
CA GLN A 155 3.95 -8.35 -17.93
C GLN A 155 4.42 -9.73 -17.47
N ASN A 156 4.89 -9.84 -16.23
CA ASN A 156 5.49 -11.07 -15.67
C ASN A 156 4.66 -11.65 -14.51
N THR A 157 3.46 -11.12 -14.26
CA THR A 157 2.49 -11.64 -13.30
C THR A 157 1.26 -12.14 -14.03
N ARG A 158 0.59 -13.14 -13.46
CA ARG A 158 -0.68 -13.67 -13.96
C ARG A 158 -1.88 -12.93 -13.40
N TYR A 159 -1.78 -12.45 -12.16
CA TYR A 159 -2.93 -11.98 -11.38
C TYR A 159 -2.89 -10.51 -10.99
N CYS A 160 -1.80 -9.79 -11.28
CA CYS A 160 -1.72 -8.36 -10.97
C CYS A 160 -2.44 -7.52 -12.02
N HIS A 161 -3.33 -6.64 -11.59
CA HIS A 161 -4.18 -5.83 -12.46
C HIS A 161 -3.71 -4.38 -12.60
N GLY A 162 -2.75 -3.94 -11.77
CA GLY A 162 -2.28 -2.56 -11.80
C GLY A 162 -1.24 -2.23 -10.74
N PHE A 163 -1.01 -0.93 -10.56
CA PHE A 163 0.01 -0.38 -9.66
C PHE A 163 -0.58 0.70 -8.77
N TYR A 164 -0.23 0.68 -7.48
CA TYR A 164 -0.58 1.73 -6.52
C TYR A 164 0.65 2.61 -6.27
N GLY A 165 0.60 3.88 -6.69
CA GLY A 165 1.74 4.81 -6.59
C GLY A 165 1.56 5.85 -5.49
N ALA A 166 2.60 6.08 -4.69
CA ALA A 166 2.71 7.19 -3.75
C ALA A 166 3.94 8.04 -4.09
N SER A 167 5.12 7.67 -3.56
CA SER A 167 6.39 8.36 -3.85
C SER A 167 6.68 8.50 -5.36
N SER A 168 6.35 7.48 -6.15
CA SER A 168 6.52 7.49 -7.61
C SER A 168 5.63 8.49 -8.34
N MET A 169 4.48 8.85 -7.73
CA MET A 169 3.50 9.75 -8.33
C MET A 169 3.74 11.22 -7.94
N GLU A 170 4.16 11.48 -6.70
CA GLU A 170 4.34 12.84 -6.21
C GLU A 170 5.80 13.21 -5.91
N ARG A 171 6.54 12.39 -5.16
CA ARG A 171 7.88 12.76 -4.64
C ARG A 171 8.90 12.79 -5.77
N LEU A 172 9.07 11.69 -6.48
CA LEU A 172 10.12 11.57 -7.50
C LEU A 172 9.96 12.59 -8.64
N PRO A 173 8.74 12.81 -9.20
CA PRO A 173 8.55 13.82 -10.23
C PRO A 173 8.79 15.24 -9.70
N THR A 174 8.33 15.55 -8.48
CA THR A 174 8.49 16.87 -7.87
C THR A 174 9.96 17.18 -7.58
N GLU A 175 10.71 16.23 -7.01
CA GLU A 175 12.15 16.39 -6.75
C GLU A 175 12.91 16.73 -8.03
N ARG A 176 12.62 16.03 -9.14
CA ARG A 176 13.24 16.28 -10.44
C ARG A 176 12.91 17.68 -10.94
N ALA A 177 11.63 18.05 -10.95
CA ALA A 177 11.16 19.33 -11.47
C ALA A 177 11.74 20.52 -10.69
N LEU A 178 11.69 20.48 -9.36
CA LEU A 178 12.21 21.55 -8.50
C LEU A 178 13.73 21.71 -8.63
N THR A 179 14.45 20.59 -8.66
CA THR A 179 15.90 20.62 -8.80
C THR A 179 16.29 21.22 -10.15
N GLU A 180 15.63 20.79 -11.23
CA GLU A 180 15.93 21.27 -12.57
C GLU A 180 15.59 22.75 -12.74
N GLN A 181 14.44 23.20 -12.23
CA GLN A 181 14.07 24.62 -12.26
C GLN A 181 15.11 25.47 -11.52
N THR A 182 15.61 24.99 -10.38
CA THR A 182 16.63 25.70 -9.59
C THR A 182 17.95 25.77 -10.35
N ARG A 183 18.37 24.68 -11.02
CA ARG A 183 19.59 24.69 -11.86
C ARG A 183 19.51 25.73 -12.97
N GLN A 184 18.35 25.87 -13.62
CA GLN A 184 18.15 26.86 -14.67
C GLN A 184 18.26 28.30 -14.17
N PHE A 185 17.72 28.61 -12.98
CA PHE A 185 17.92 29.95 -12.40
C PHE A 185 19.40 30.24 -12.05
N LYS A 186 20.17 29.21 -11.71
CA LYS A 186 21.60 29.35 -11.37
C LYS A 186 22.50 29.63 -12.58
N THR A 187 22.03 29.43 -13.81
CA THR A 187 22.81 29.68 -15.04
C THR A 187 22.59 31.06 -15.64
N VAL A 188 21.68 31.87 -15.08
CA VAL A 188 21.42 33.24 -15.54
C VAL A 188 22.68 34.11 -15.37
N THR A 189 23.09 34.78 -16.44
CA THR A 189 24.19 35.76 -16.46
C THR A 189 23.65 37.16 -16.77
N PHE A 190 24.37 38.20 -16.34
CA PHE A 190 24.05 39.61 -16.55
C PHE A 190 25.29 40.39 -16.99
#